data_AF-A0A7K7MRF9-F1
#
_entry.id   AF-A0A7K7MRF9-F1
#
_cell.length_a   1.000
_cell.length_b   1.000
_cell.length_c   1.000
_cell.angle_alpha   90.00
_cell.angle_beta   90.00
_cell.angle_gamma   90.00
#
_symmetry.space_group_name_H-M   'P 1'
#
loop_
_entity.id
_entity.type
_entity.pdbx_description
1 polymer ?
#
loop_
_entity_poly.entity_id
_entity_poly.type
_entity_poly.pdbx_seq_one_letter_code
_entity_poly.pdbx_strand_id
1 'polypeptide(L)'
;MSQFFSNVEPNIIGDEMVQKAIEEKCPEDLGDLARQENVNVKAVTQLQLSFKSILQIDNLWPLENLTKLQLDNNFIEKIEGLESLVHLVWLDLSFNNIEVIEGLDTLAKLQDLSLYSNRISKIEHMDTLQELQIFSIGKNNLTILEDVVYLRRLKSLRTLNLSGNPFCSKEHYRLFVVAHLPSLVYLDFKLVRHSMVRFLHSLIGKSGNSILQSLCFVALGAGSLQKSGSQKHATAFVEYLNGSLLYDGLYAEDREVAKLASIPAVEDLLQAYPSWFVLVSENLYNYGLEEYDKREAEVSKFYKRFYEILTANQQESKRIISESESWNQRRLDELYQAGSGDIAESKQAQGKEDVHQLWDALMTLEALVSNDLEELLQDFKRRIDVIASTFIETIQRTYPFHSCRDLENEQHEKLIEIIIATMKKLEEEEFEEDVEDKLPDDIRRLLADKNTIVNAINVSHHIRLRKIDKRESDMLCNIYKW
;
A
#
# COMPACT_ATOMS: atom_id res chain seq x y z
N MET A 1 -38.70 -9.90 9.15
CA MET A 1 -39.54 -8.70 8.88
C MET A 1 -40.03 -8.80 7.44
N SER A 2 -41.18 -9.41 7.19
CA SER A 2 -41.56 -9.86 5.84
C SER A 2 -43.08 -9.90 5.58
N GLN A 3 -43.85 -9.02 6.25
CA GLN A 3 -45.32 -9.00 6.20
C GLN A 3 -45.94 -7.58 6.21
N PHE A 4 -45.19 -6.53 5.85
CA PHE A 4 -45.66 -5.13 5.94
C PHE A 4 -45.71 -4.33 4.62
N PHE A 5 -45.43 -4.95 3.48
CA PHE A 5 -45.40 -4.27 2.16
C PHE A 5 -46.25 -4.98 1.08
N SER A 6 -47.36 -5.63 1.46
CA SER A 6 -48.17 -6.44 0.52
C SER A 6 -49.24 -5.70 -0.27
N ASN A 7 -49.49 -4.42 0.02
CA ASN A 7 -50.66 -3.66 -0.46
C ASN A 7 -50.28 -2.28 -1.05
N VAL A 8 -49.15 -2.17 -1.74
CA VAL A 8 -48.77 -0.93 -2.45
C VAL A 8 -48.99 -1.15 -3.95
N GLU A 9 -49.87 -0.36 -4.57
CA GLU A 9 -50.10 -0.45 -6.00
C GLU A 9 -48.88 0.09 -6.78
N PRO A 10 -48.35 -0.66 -7.75
CA PRO A 10 -47.18 -0.23 -8.52
C PRO A 10 -47.52 0.93 -9.44
N ASN A 11 -46.67 1.96 -9.45
CA ASN A 11 -46.94 3.18 -10.19
C ASN A 11 -45.98 3.36 -11.38
N ILE A 12 -46.41 4.16 -12.37
CA ILE A 12 -45.58 4.59 -13.51
C ILE A 12 -45.51 6.12 -13.44
N ILE A 13 -44.38 6.71 -13.83
CA ILE A 13 -44.30 8.18 -13.94
C ILE A 13 -45.19 8.62 -15.11
N GLY A 14 -46.31 9.26 -14.78
CA GLY A 14 -47.23 9.89 -15.74
C GLY A 14 -47.40 11.38 -15.47
N ASP A 15 -48.00 12.10 -16.42
CA ASP A 15 -48.11 13.56 -16.42
C ASP A 15 -48.65 14.15 -15.11
N GLU A 16 -49.70 13.55 -14.53
CA GLU A 16 -50.26 14.00 -13.25
C GLU A 16 -49.26 13.91 -12.08
N MET A 17 -48.40 12.87 -12.06
CA MET A 17 -47.37 12.70 -11.04
C MET A 17 -46.26 13.74 -11.22
N VAL A 18 -45.84 13.97 -12.47
CA VAL A 18 -44.81 14.97 -12.80
C VAL A 18 -45.29 16.38 -12.48
N GLN A 19 -46.50 16.75 -12.92
CA GLN A 19 -47.11 18.05 -12.62
C GLN A 19 -47.24 18.25 -11.12
N LYS A 20 -47.81 17.28 -10.38
CA LYS A 20 -47.95 17.40 -8.93
C LYS A 20 -46.61 17.52 -8.21
N ALA A 21 -45.56 16.84 -8.66
CA ALA A 21 -44.21 16.96 -8.08
C ALA A 21 -43.52 18.30 -8.42
N ILE A 22 -43.96 19.01 -9.47
CA ILE A 22 -43.54 20.39 -9.74
C ILE A 22 -44.33 21.37 -8.85
N GLU A 23 -45.64 21.17 -8.69
CA GLU A 23 -46.51 21.96 -7.81
C GLU A 23 -46.09 21.84 -6.33
N GLU A 24 -45.77 20.63 -5.86
CA GLU A 24 -45.22 20.34 -4.51
C GLU A 24 -43.88 21.06 -4.22
N LYS A 25 -43.23 21.67 -5.24
CA LYS A 25 -41.99 22.46 -5.11
C LYS A 25 -42.16 23.98 -5.19
N CYS A 26 -43.35 24.49 -5.49
CA CYS A 26 -43.58 25.95 -5.51
C CYS A 26 -43.84 26.48 -4.09
N PRO A 27 -43.11 27.51 -3.61
CA PRO A 27 -43.44 28.19 -2.36
C PRO A 27 -44.86 28.78 -2.40
N GLU A 28 -45.55 28.78 -1.25
CA GLU A 28 -46.98 29.10 -1.16
C GLU A 28 -47.33 30.50 -1.72
N ASP A 29 -46.42 31.48 -1.60
CA ASP A 29 -46.57 32.85 -2.12
C ASP A 29 -46.71 32.95 -3.66
N LEU A 30 -46.47 31.87 -4.42
CA LEU A 30 -46.65 31.81 -5.88
C LEU A 30 -47.80 30.88 -6.32
N GLY A 31 -48.44 30.17 -5.39
CA GLY A 31 -49.42 29.11 -5.68
C GLY A 31 -50.67 29.57 -6.42
N ASP A 32 -51.07 30.84 -6.30
CA ASP A 32 -52.27 31.37 -6.97
C ASP A 32 -52.03 31.84 -8.41
N LEU A 33 -50.78 32.09 -8.81
CA LEU A 33 -50.43 32.40 -10.20
C LEU A 33 -50.17 31.12 -11.01
N ALA A 34 -49.50 30.13 -10.42
CA ALA A 34 -49.20 28.86 -11.08
C ALA A 34 -50.45 28.05 -11.50
N ARG A 35 -51.61 28.31 -10.87
CA ARG A 35 -52.90 27.67 -11.19
C ARG A 35 -53.60 28.24 -12.44
N GLN A 36 -53.09 29.32 -13.06
CA GLN A 36 -53.76 30.00 -14.17
C GLN A 36 -53.03 29.96 -15.52
N GLU A 37 -51.73 29.63 -15.55
CA GLU A 37 -50.97 29.43 -16.80
C GLU A 37 -50.29 28.05 -16.83
N ASN A 38 -50.19 27.47 -18.02
CA ASN A 38 -49.55 26.16 -18.21
C ASN A 38 -48.13 26.14 -17.63
N VAL A 39 -47.91 25.30 -16.61
CA VAL A 39 -46.61 25.14 -15.94
C VAL A 39 -45.53 24.87 -16.99
N ASN A 40 -44.58 25.80 -17.13
CA ASN A 40 -43.55 25.71 -18.16
C ASN A 40 -42.54 24.61 -17.82
N VAL A 41 -42.83 23.39 -18.26
CA VAL A 41 -41.99 22.19 -18.08
C VAL A 41 -40.54 22.39 -18.54
N LYS A 42 -40.26 23.27 -19.51
CA LYS A 42 -38.88 23.58 -19.94
C LYS A 42 -38.10 24.48 -18.97
N ALA A 43 -38.74 25.04 -17.94
CA ALA A 43 -38.08 25.76 -16.85
C ALA A 43 -37.74 24.87 -15.63
N VAL A 44 -38.22 23.61 -15.60
CA VAL A 44 -38.02 22.69 -14.48
C VAL A 44 -36.59 22.13 -14.49
N THR A 45 -35.77 22.57 -13.55
CA THR A 45 -34.36 22.15 -13.43
C THR A 45 -34.11 21.07 -12.38
N GLN A 46 -35.07 20.78 -11.49
CA GLN A 46 -34.92 19.82 -10.39
C GLN A 46 -36.24 19.11 -10.03
N LEU A 47 -36.32 17.79 -10.21
CA LEU A 47 -37.51 16.99 -9.92
C LEU A 47 -37.26 16.03 -8.74
N GLN A 48 -38.28 15.81 -7.90
CA GLN A 48 -38.21 14.87 -6.79
C GLN A 48 -39.47 14.00 -6.74
N LEU A 49 -39.26 12.68 -6.77
CA LEU A 49 -40.28 11.64 -6.84
C LEU A 49 -40.00 10.53 -5.80
N SER A 50 -39.43 10.91 -4.65
CA SER A 50 -39.16 10.01 -3.53
C SER A 50 -40.46 9.39 -2.98
N PHE A 51 -40.43 8.10 -2.61
CA PHE A 51 -41.56 7.38 -1.98
C PHE A 51 -42.88 7.37 -2.80
N LYS A 52 -42.84 7.53 -4.12
CA LYS A 52 -44.03 7.55 -5.00
C LYS A 52 -44.43 6.15 -5.52
N SER A 53 -43.74 5.09 -5.09
CA SER A 53 -43.97 3.67 -5.42
C SER A 53 -43.84 3.31 -6.92
N ILE A 54 -42.92 3.98 -7.59
CA ILE A 54 -42.65 3.82 -9.04
C ILE A 54 -41.99 2.47 -9.33
N LEU A 55 -42.50 1.70 -10.31
CA LEU A 55 -41.79 0.57 -10.95
C LEU A 55 -41.03 0.99 -12.20
N GLN A 56 -41.61 1.91 -12.99
CA GLN A 56 -41.12 2.25 -14.33
C GLN A 56 -40.95 3.76 -14.50
N ILE A 57 -39.79 4.14 -15.04
CA ILE A 57 -39.47 5.51 -15.43
C ILE A 57 -40.02 5.75 -16.85
N ASP A 58 -40.90 6.73 -16.99
CA ASP A 58 -41.49 7.17 -18.26
C ASP A 58 -41.87 8.66 -18.16
N ASN A 59 -42.32 9.29 -19.24
CA ASN A 59 -42.86 10.67 -19.32
C ASN A 59 -41.96 11.81 -18.78
N LEU A 60 -40.71 11.51 -18.42
CA LEU A 60 -39.68 12.51 -18.12
C LEU A 60 -39.13 13.18 -19.40
N TRP A 61 -39.42 12.61 -20.58
CA TRP A 61 -38.85 13.06 -21.86
C TRP A 61 -39.03 14.56 -22.20
N PRO A 62 -40.10 15.29 -21.77
CA PRO A 62 -40.23 16.73 -22.02
C PRO A 62 -39.31 17.62 -21.17
N LEU A 63 -38.67 17.08 -20.12
CA LEU A 63 -37.89 17.82 -19.13
C LEU A 63 -36.41 17.99 -19.54
N GLU A 64 -36.16 18.39 -20.79
CA GLU A 64 -34.83 18.53 -21.42
C GLU A 64 -33.78 19.30 -20.57
N ASN A 65 -34.23 20.27 -19.77
CA ASN A 65 -33.40 21.13 -18.92
C ASN A 65 -33.19 20.61 -17.48
N LEU A 66 -33.59 19.37 -17.18
CA LEU A 66 -33.45 18.80 -15.85
C LEU A 66 -31.98 18.59 -15.49
N THR A 67 -31.57 19.14 -14.34
CA THR A 67 -30.19 19.06 -13.81
C THR A 67 -30.08 18.17 -12.57
N LYS A 68 -31.18 17.97 -11.84
CA LYS A 68 -31.27 17.06 -10.70
C LYS A 68 -32.54 16.21 -10.76
N LEU A 69 -32.40 14.90 -10.58
CA LEU A 69 -33.52 13.96 -10.52
C LEU A 69 -33.36 13.07 -9.28
N GLN A 70 -34.37 13.08 -8.42
CA GLN A 70 -34.42 12.27 -7.22
C GLN A 70 -35.58 11.25 -7.34
N LEU A 71 -35.23 9.96 -7.36
CA LEU A 71 -36.13 8.80 -7.53
C LEU A 71 -35.92 7.77 -6.41
N ASP A 72 -35.39 8.18 -5.26
CA ASP A 72 -35.06 7.30 -4.15
C ASP A 72 -36.30 6.69 -3.46
N ASN A 73 -36.12 5.54 -2.81
CA ASN A 73 -37.18 4.83 -2.08
C ASN A 73 -38.42 4.54 -2.95
N ASN A 74 -38.19 3.96 -4.13
CA ASN A 74 -39.22 3.45 -5.03
C ASN A 74 -39.00 1.94 -5.25
N PHE A 75 -39.62 1.37 -6.29
CA PHE A 75 -39.51 -0.06 -6.61
C PHE A 75 -38.88 -0.32 -7.98
N ILE A 76 -38.20 0.67 -8.54
CA ILE A 76 -37.69 0.69 -9.92
C ILE A 76 -36.77 -0.50 -10.17
N GLU A 77 -37.06 -1.29 -11.21
CA GLU A 77 -36.27 -2.48 -11.58
C GLU A 77 -35.26 -2.20 -12.70
N LYS A 78 -35.46 -1.13 -13.48
CA LYS A 78 -34.67 -0.75 -14.66
C LYS A 78 -34.40 0.74 -14.76
N ILE A 79 -33.29 1.09 -15.40
CA ILE A 79 -32.94 2.47 -15.75
C ILE A 79 -33.26 2.66 -17.24
N GLU A 80 -34.37 3.35 -17.52
CA GLU A 80 -34.87 3.64 -18.88
C GLU A 80 -35.59 5.01 -18.88
N GLY A 81 -35.90 5.58 -20.04
CA GLY A 81 -36.69 6.82 -20.13
C GLY A 81 -35.95 8.10 -19.70
N LEU A 82 -34.62 8.02 -19.57
CA LEU A 82 -33.74 9.14 -19.18
C LEU A 82 -33.05 9.79 -20.40
N GLU A 83 -33.28 9.30 -21.62
CA GLU A 83 -32.40 9.52 -22.77
C GLU A 83 -32.34 11.00 -23.20
N SER A 84 -33.43 11.77 -23.02
CA SER A 84 -33.48 13.20 -23.33
C SER A 84 -32.88 14.10 -22.25
N LEU A 85 -32.59 13.58 -21.05
CA LEU A 85 -32.13 14.36 -19.88
C LEU A 85 -30.63 14.70 -19.96
N VAL A 86 -30.16 15.10 -21.15
CA VAL A 86 -28.75 15.38 -21.50
C VAL A 86 -28.11 16.54 -20.71
N HIS A 87 -28.83 17.13 -19.76
CA HIS A 87 -28.35 18.18 -18.86
C HIS A 87 -28.32 17.75 -17.38
N LEU A 88 -28.61 16.48 -17.10
CA LEU A 88 -28.58 15.92 -15.74
C LEU A 88 -27.16 15.89 -15.17
N VAL A 89 -27.00 16.45 -13.96
CA VAL A 89 -25.73 16.55 -13.22
C VAL A 89 -25.75 15.68 -11.96
N TRP A 90 -26.94 15.47 -11.39
CA TRP A 90 -27.15 14.70 -10.16
C TRP A 90 -28.34 13.75 -10.32
N LEU A 91 -28.14 12.46 -10.04
CA LEU A 91 -29.16 11.41 -10.13
C LEU A 91 -29.10 10.51 -8.89
N ASP A 92 -30.21 10.43 -8.15
CA ASP A 92 -30.37 9.48 -7.05
C ASP A 92 -31.50 8.48 -7.35
N LEU A 93 -31.12 7.21 -7.37
CA LEU A 93 -31.93 6.01 -7.59
C LEU A 93 -31.76 5.04 -6.40
N SER A 94 -31.30 5.52 -5.24
CA SER A 94 -31.07 4.70 -4.06
C SER A 94 -32.36 4.07 -3.50
N PHE A 95 -32.25 2.92 -2.84
CA PHE A 95 -33.40 2.16 -2.31
C PHE A 95 -34.45 1.85 -3.39
N ASN A 96 -33.99 1.15 -4.44
CA ASN A 96 -34.81 0.62 -5.53
C ASN A 96 -34.46 -0.88 -5.76
N ASN A 97 -34.98 -1.50 -6.82
CA ASN A 97 -34.81 -2.91 -7.13
C ASN A 97 -33.83 -3.17 -8.29
N ILE A 98 -33.06 -2.17 -8.75
CA ILE A 98 -32.27 -2.22 -9.98
C ILE A 98 -31.23 -3.34 -9.93
N GLU A 99 -31.20 -4.21 -10.95
CA GLU A 99 -30.28 -5.36 -11.03
C GLU A 99 -29.11 -5.15 -12.02
N VAL A 100 -29.27 -4.24 -12.98
CA VAL A 100 -28.31 -3.94 -14.07
C VAL A 100 -28.15 -2.42 -14.22
N ILE A 101 -26.94 -1.95 -14.52
CA ILE A 101 -26.71 -0.57 -14.95
C ILE A 101 -26.93 -0.51 -16.46
N GLU A 102 -27.93 0.24 -16.91
CA GLU A 102 -28.28 0.49 -18.32
C GLU A 102 -28.87 1.92 -18.45
N GLY A 103 -29.21 2.39 -19.66
CA GLY A 103 -29.96 3.64 -19.87
C GLY A 103 -29.25 4.96 -19.52
N LEU A 104 -28.00 4.94 -19.08
CA LEU A 104 -27.24 6.15 -18.68
C LEU A 104 -26.43 6.78 -19.83
N ASP A 105 -26.38 6.16 -21.01
CA ASP A 105 -25.42 6.50 -22.07
C ASP A 105 -25.43 7.98 -22.53
N THR A 106 -26.59 8.64 -22.54
CA THR A 106 -26.71 10.04 -22.97
C THR A 106 -26.35 11.07 -21.89
N LEU A 107 -26.20 10.65 -20.63
CA LEU A 107 -26.06 11.51 -19.45
C LEU A 107 -24.61 11.98 -19.23
N ALA A 108 -23.93 12.42 -20.29
CA ALA A 108 -22.49 12.71 -20.28
C ALA A 108 -22.04 13.81 -19.28
N LYS A 109 -22.98 14.64 -18.79
CA LYS A 109 -22.76 15.69 -17.78
C LYS A 109 -22.97 15.22 -16.33
N LEU A 110 -23.28 13.94 -16.10
CA LEU A 110 -23.59 13.43 -14.76
C LEU A 110 -22.32 13.43 -13.89
N GLN A 111 -22.37 14.14 -12.76
CA GLN A 111 -21.25 14.34 -11.84
C GLN A 111 -21.45 13.59 -10.50
N ASP A 112 -22.69 13.30 -10.13
CA ASP A 112 -23.05 12.50 -8.95
C ASP A 112 -24.15 11.49 -9.31
N LEU A 113 -23.90 10.22 -8.99
CA LEU A 113 -24.80 9.10 -9.20
C LEU A 113 -24.88 8.24 -7.95
N SER A 114 -26.09 8.09 -7.41
CA SER A 114 -26.38 7.23 -6.27
C SER A 114 -27.33 6.09 -6.65
N LEU A 115 -26.83 4.86 -6.53
CA LEU A 115 -27.50 3.58 -6.72
C LEU A 115 -27.45 2.76 -5.40
N TYR A 116 -27.37 3.43 -4.25
CA TYR A 116 -27.17 2.78 -2.95
C TYR A 116 -28.38 1.91 -2.57
N SER A 117 -28.16 0.73 -1.99
CA SER A 117 -29.24 -0.19 -1.60
C SER A 117 -30.14 -0.63 -2.78
N ASN A 118 -29.51 -1.06 -3.87
CA ASN A 118 -30.13 -1.75 -5.01
C ASN A 118 -29.67 -3.22 -5.06
N ARG A 119 -29.87 -3.93 -6.18
CA ARG A 119 -29.55 -5.36 -6.34
C ARG A 119 -28.41 -5.62 -7.34
N ILE A 120 -27.69 -4.57 -7.74
CA ILE A 120 -26.75 -4.59 -8.87
C ILE A 120 -25.63 -5.60 -8.63
N SER A 121 -25.41 -6.50 -9.57
CA SER A 121 -24.46 -7.62 -9.44
C SER A 121 -23.08 -7.38 -10.07
N LYS A 122 -22.97 -6.39 -10.97
CA LYS A 122 -21.77 -6.07 -11.76
C LYS A 122 -21.72 -4.57 -12.13
N ILE A 123 -20.52 -4.03 -12.35
CA ILE A 123 -20.31 -2.64 -12.78
C ILE A 123 -19.98 -2.61 -14.28
N GLU A 124 -20.88 -2.04 -15.09
CA GLU A 124 -20.74 -1.90 -16.54
C GLU A 124 -21.66 -0.78 -17.09
N HIS A 125 -21.62 -0.53 -18.41
CA HIS A 125 -22.44 0.47 -19.13
C HIS A 125 -22.42 1.90 -18.54
N MET A 126 -21.23 2.38 -18.14
CA MET A 126 -20.99 3.76 -17.67
C MET A 126 -19.92 4.50 -18.49
N ASP A 127 -19.52 3.97 -19.66
CA ASP A 127 -18.38 4.44 -20.45
C ASP A 127 -18.45 5.94 -20.82
N THR A 128 -19.65 6.48 -21.02
CA THR A 128 -19.90 7.88 -21.41
C THR A 128 -19.86 8.87 -20.23
N LEU A 129 -19.91 8.40 -18.98
CA LEU A 129 -20.04 9.23 -17.77
C LEU A 129 -18.68 9.84 -17.35
N GLN A 130 -17.99 10.48 -18.29
CA GLN A 130 -16.63 10.99 -18.13
C GLN A 130 -16.52 12.16 -17.14
N GLU A 131 -17.62 12.86 -16.84
CA GLU A 131 -17.68 13.89 -15.79
C GLU A 131 -17.95 13.35 -14.37
N LEU A 132 -18.25 12.05 -14.19
CA LEU A 132 -18.67 11.50 -12.89
C LEU A 132 -17.59 11.65 -11.81
N GLN A 133 -17.91 12.38 -10.73
CA GLN A 133 -17.00 12.67 -9.60
C GLN A 133 -17.35 11.89 -8.35
N ILE A 134 -18.65 11.67 -8.11
CA ILE A 134 -19.21 10.96 -6.96
C ILE A 134 -19.99 9.75 -7.48
N PHE A 135 -19.69 8.57 -6.95
CA PHE A 135 -20.45 7.35 -7.24
C PHE A 135 -20.73 6.55 -5.97
N SER A 136 -22.00 6.27 -5.71
CA SER A 136 -22.45 5.50 -4.54
C SER A 136 -23.20 4.25 -4.99
N ILE A 137 -22.57 3.08 -4.83
CA ILE A 137 -23.14 1.76 -5.15
C ILE A 137 -23.05 0.81 -3.94
N GLY A 138 -22.97 1.35 -2.72
CA GLY A 138 -23.03 0.57 -1.48
C GLY A 138 -24.33 -0.23 -1.33
N LYS A 139 -24.31 -1.28 -0.51
CA LYS A 139 -25.42 -2.25 -0.31
C LYS A 139 -26.02 -2.77 -1.63
N ASN A 140 -25.17 -3.23 -2.54
CA ASN A 140 -25.58 -3.95 -3.75
C ASN A 140 -25.06 -5.40 -3.70
N ASN A 141 -25.22 -6.16 -4.79
CA ASN A 141 -24.87 -7.58 -4.88
C ASN A 141 -23.49 -7.83 -5.52
N LEU A 142 -22.57 -6.85 -5.52
CA LEU A 142 -21.26 -6.99 -6.15
C LEU A 142 -20.39 -8.03 -5.42
N THR A 143 -20.09 -9.16 -6.08
CA THR A 143 -19.31 -10.28 -5.51
C THR A 143 -17.87 -10.35 -6.03
N ILE A 144 -17.62 -9.88 -7.24
CA ILE A 144 -16.30 -9.84 -7.89
C ILE A 144 -15.62 -8.52 -7.50
N LEU A 145 -14.33 -8.59 -7.11
CA LEU A 145 -13.59 -7.38 -6.69
C LEU A 145 -12.93 -6.69 -7.90
N GLU A 146 -12.63 -7.50 -8.90
CA GLU A 146 -12.01 -7.19 -10.17
C GLU A 146 -12.92 -6.32 -11.07
N ASP A 147 -14.24 -6.33 -10.85
CA ASP A 147 -15.19 -5.45 -11.54
C ASP A 147 -14.92 -3.96 -11.24
N VAL A 148 -14.37 -3.64 -10.06
CA VAL A 148 -14.00 -2.26 -9.70
C VAL A 148 -12.89 -1.70 -10.63
N VAL A 149 -12.17 -2.57 -11.35
CA VAL A 149 -11.19 -2.15 -12.36
C VAL A 149 -11.84 -1.46 -13.56
N TYR A 150 -13.13 -1.70 -13.84
CA TYR A 150 -13.89 -0.98 -14.87
C TYR A 150 -13.97 0.53 -14.59
N LEU A 151 -14.05 0.94 -13.31
CA LEU A 151 -14.12 2.36 -12.91
C LEU A 151 -12.85 3.16 -13.26
N ARG A 152 -11.74 2.52 -13.68
CA ARG A 152 -10.57 3.21 -14.26
C ARG A 152 -10.91 4.08 -15.48
N ARG A 153 -12.04 3.80 -16.15
CA ARG A 153 -12.55 4.57 -17.29
C ARG A 153 -13.09 5.94 -16.88
N LEU A 154 -13.50 6.12 -15.62
CA LEU A 154 -14.12 7.34 -15.09
C LEU A 154 -13.05 8.27 -14.50
N LYS A 155 -12.35 9.00 -15.38
CA LYS A 155 -11.17 9.84 -15.01
C LYS A 155 -11.50 10.96 -14.01
N SER A 156 -12.75 11.39 -13.95
CA SER A 156 -13.23 12.43 -13.03
C SER A 156 -13.56 11.92 -11.63
N LEU A 157 -13.59 10.61 -11.40
CA LEU A 157 -14.02 10.01 -10.14
C LEU A 157 -13.09 10.40 -8.97
N ARG A 158 -13.67 10.93 -7.88
CA ARG A 158 -12.99 11.36 -6.64
C ARG A 158 -13.57 10.70 -5.39
N THR A 159 -14.86 10.42 -5.36
CA THR A 159 -15.57 9.82 -4.22
C THR A 159 -16.27 8.55 -4.66
N LEU A 160 -15.99 7.45 -3.98
CA LEU A 160 -16.58 6.14 -4.26
C LEU A 160 -17.07 5.48 -2.97
N ASN A 161 -18.31 5.02 -2.96
CA ASN A 161 -18.89 4.23 -1.87
C ASN A 161 -19.30 2.84 -2.38
N LEU A 162 -18.62 1.81 -1.87
CA LEU A 162 -18.86 0.40 -2.14
C LEU A 162 -19.41 -0.33 -0.89
N SER A 163 -19.46 0.34 0.26
CA SER A 163 -19.76 -0.27 1.57
C SER A 163 -21.03 -1.12 1.58
N GLY A 164 -20.93 -2.33 2.15
CA GLY A 164 -22.05 -3.26 2.24
C GLY A 164 -22.27 -4.17 1.03
N ASN A 165 -21.40 -4.14 0.01
CA ASN A 165 -21.36 -5.17 -1.03
C ASN A 165 -20.70 -6.47 -0.54
N PRO A 166 -21.08 -7.66 -1.04
CA PRO A 166 -20.46 -8.94 -0.69
C PRO A 166 -18.93 -8.97 -0.79
N PHE A 167 -18.31 -8.33 -1.78
CA PHE A 167 -16.84 -8.31 -1.88
C PHE A 167 -16.16 -7.51 -0.75
N CYS A 168 -16.87 -6.64 -0.02
CA CYS A 168 -16.29 -5.88 1.09
C CYS A 168 -15.90 -6.76 2.29
N SER A 169 -16.35 -8.02 2.31
CA SER A 169 -15.91 -9.04 3.27
C SER A 169 -14.57 -9.69 2.87
N LYS A 170 -14.08 -9.49 1.64
CA LYS A 170 -12.75 -9.95 1.22
C LYS A 170 -11.68 -9.12 1.90
N GLU A 171 -10.63 -9.76 2.40
CA GLU A 171 -9.48 -9.06 2.96
C GLU A 171 -8.88 -8.09 1.93
N HIS A 172 -8.30 -6.99 2.41
CA HIS A 172 -7.52 -6.04 1.61
C HIS A 172 -8.27 -5.35 0.44
N TYR A 173 -9.59 -5.52 0.29
CA TYR A 173 -10.36 -4.93 -0.82
C TYR A 173 -10.12 -3.43 -0.97
N ARG A 174 -10.06 -2.67 0.14
CA ARG A 174 -9.79 -1.23 0.12
C ARG A 174 -8.43 -0.89 -0.49
N LEU A 175 -7.40 -1.70 -0.24
CA LEU A 175 -6.08 -1.52 -0.82
C LEU A 175 -6.09 -1.84 -2.32
N PHE A 176 -6.83 -2.87 -2.73
CA PHE A 176 -7.05 -3.20 -4.15
C PHE A 176 -7.73 -2.04 -4.89
N VAL A 177 -8.83 -1.50 -4.36
CA VAL A 177 -9.55 -0.38 -4.97
C VAL A 177 -8.67 0.87 -5.06
N VAL A 178 -7.97 1.25 -3.98
CA VAL A 178 -7.06 2.40 -3.96
C VAL A 178 -5.88 2.25 -4.92
N ALA A 179 -5.33 1.04 -5.07
CA ALA A 179 -4.25 0.77 -6.03
C ALA A 179 -4.75 0.87 -7.49
N HIS A 180 -6.00 0.48 -7.77
CA HIS A 180 -6.58 0.53 -9.11
C HIS A 180 -7.09 1.91 -9.52
N LEU A 181 -7.56 2.74 -8.59
CA LEU A 181 -8.19 4.04 -8.82
C LEU A 181 -7.35 5.18 -8.21
N PRO A 182 -6.19 5.55 -8.80
CA PRO A 182 -5.25 6.49 -8.19
C PRO A 182 -5.70 7.95 -8.14
N SER A 183 -6.84 8.30 -8.75
CA SER A 183 -7.48 9.61 -8.67
C SER A 183 -8.43 9.77 -7.48
N LEU A 184 -8.68 8.68 -6.73
CA LEU A 184 -9.69 8.64 -5.68
C LEU A 184 -9.22 9.37 -4.42
N VAL A 185 -10.09 10.23 -3.89
CA VAL A 185 -9.88 11.05 -2.68
C VAL A 185 -10.64 10.46 -1.49
N TYR A 186 -11.84 9.90 -1.70
CA TYR A 186 -12.65 9.26 -0.66
C TYR A 186 -13.11 7.86 -1.07
N LEU A 187 -12.93 6.89 -0.17
CA LEU A 187 -13.41 5.51 -0.33
C LEU A 187 -14.20 5.09 0.92
N ASP A 188 -15.48 4.77 0.73
CA ASP A 188 -16.45 4.44 1.80
C ASP A 188 -16.41 5.48 2.94
N PHE A 189 -16.63 6.74 2.57
CA PHE A 189 -16.64 7.91 3.47
C PHE A 189 -15.31 8.20 4.22
N LYS A 190 -14.22 7.52 3.89
CA LYS A 190 -12.88 7.72 4.49
C LYS A 190 -11.90 8.30 3.49
N LEU A 191 -11.14 9.32 3.92
CA LEU A 191 -10.10 9.98 3.14
C LEU A 191 -8.97 9.01 2.75
N VAL A 192 -8.58 9.04 1.48
CA VAL A 192 -7.49 8.25 0.90
C VAL A 192 -6.21 9.10 0.89
N ARG A 193 -5.15 8.65 1.59
CA ARG A 193 -3.87 9.40 1.66
C ARG A 193 -3.06 9.22 0.37
N HIS A 194 -2.79 10.30 -0.37
CA HIS A 194 -2.04 10.27 -1.64
C HIS A 194 -0.65 9.61 -1.57
N SER A 195 0.01 9.59 -0.41
CA SER A 195 1.26 8.84 -0.21
C SER A 195 1.07 7.33 -0.38
N MET A 196 0.02 6.78 0.23
CA MET A 196 -0.37 5.38 0.09
C MET A 196 -0.79 5.05 -1.36
N VAL A 197 -1.52 5.96 -2.02
CA VAL A 197 -1.87 5.82 -3.45
C VAL A 197 -0.63 5.66 -4.32
N ARG A 198 0.34 6.60 -4.20
CA ARG A 198 1.57 6.58 -5.00
C ARG A 198 2.40 5.32 -4.75
N PHE A 199 2.47 4.86 -3.51
CA PHE A 199 3.15 3.61 -3.15
C PHE A 199 2.49 2.39 -3.82
N LEU A 200 1.19 2.18 -3.62
CA LEU A 200 0.45 1.03 -4.16
C LEU A 200 0.42 1.02 -5.69
N HIS A 201 0.26 2.18 -6.33
CA HIS A 201 0.27 2.31 -7.79
C HIS A 201 1.66 2.01 -8.40
N SER A 202 2.75 2.36 -7.69
CA SER A 202 4.13 2.05 -8.10
C SER A 202 4.43 0.54 -8.12
N LEU A 203 3.74 -0.25 -7.28
CA LEU A 203 3.87 -1.71 -7.26
C LEU A 203 3.22 -2.36 -8.48
N ILE A 204 2.05 -1.88 -8.92
CA ILE A 204 1.35 -2.38 -10.12
C ILE A 204 2.22 -2.23 -11.37
N GLY A 205 2.93 -1.10 -11.52
CA GLY A 205 3.81 -0.84 -12.67
C GLY A 205 5.05 -1.74 -12.74
N LYS A 206 5.33 -2.56 -11.71
CA LYS A 206 6.52 -3.43 -11.62
C LYS A 206 6.22 -4.92 -11.61
N SER A 207 4.97 -5.32 -11.40
CA SER A 207 4.56 -6.73 -11.30
C SER A 207 3.28 -6.96 -12.10
N GLY A 208 3.38 -7.73 -13.18
CA GLY A 208 2.28 -7.93 -14.12
C GLY A 208 1.09 -8.67 -13.49
N ASN A 209 -0.02 -7.95 -13.29
CA ASN A 209 -1.37 -8.47 -13.03
C ASN A 209 -1.56 -9.48 -11.88
N SER A 210 -0.63 -9.61 -10.92
CA SER A 210 -0.82 -10.37 -9.68
C SER A 210 -1.00 -9.47 -8.46
N ILE A 211 -2.01 -8.60 -8.53
CA ILE A 211 -2.17 -7.47 -7.59
C ILE A 211 -2.59 -7.97 -6.19
N LEU A 212 -3.41 -9.02 -6.11
CA LEU A 212 -3.69 -9.72 -4.84
C LEU A 212 -2.40 -10.28 -4.19
N GLN A 213 -1.47 -10.81 -4.97
CA GLN A 213 -0.22 -11.39 -4.46
C GLN A 213 0.75 -10.30 -3.95
N SER A 214 0.83 -9.15 -4.63
CA SER A 214 1.59 -7.99 -4.15
C SER A 214 0.92 -7.26 -2.97
N LEU A 215 -0.41 -7.32 -2.85
CA LEU A 215 -1.12 -6.82 -1.66
C LEU A 215 -0.98 -7.77 -0.46
N CYS A 216 -1.02 -9.09 -0.68
CA CYS A 216 -0.62 -10.08 0.31
C CYS A 216 0.83 -9.85 0.77
N PHE A 217 1.77 -9.52 -0.13
CA PHE A 217 3.15 -9.22 0.26
C PHE A 217 3.28 -8.00 1.21
N VAL A 218 2.35 -7.03 1.13
CA VAL A 218 2.32 -5.86 2.02
C VAL A 218 1.55 -6.15 3.33
N ALA A 219 0.46 -6.92 3.27
CA ALA A 219 -0.41 -7.15 4.42
C ALA A 219 -0.06 -8.41 5.25
N LEU A 220 0.47 -9.46 4.62
CA LEU A 220 1.17 -10.58 5.27
C LEU A 220 2.65 -10.23 5.52
N GLY A 221 3.01 -8.94 5.50
CA GLY A 221 4.38 -8.43 5.69
C GLY A 221 5.01 -8.68 7.07
N ALA A 222 4.36 -9.48 7.93
CA ALA A 222 4.88 -10.01 9.20
C ALA A 222 4.96 -11.56 9.21
N GLY A 223 4.81 -12.22 8.04
CA GLY A 223 4.72 -13.68 7.92
C GLY A 223 5.40 -14.23 6.67
N SER A 224 6.71 -14.45 6.77
CA SER A 224 7.53 -15.39 5.95
C SER A 224 7.03 -15.70 4.52
N LEU A 225 7.35 -14.82 3.56
CA LEU A 225 7.50 -15.23 2.16
C LEU A 225 8.99 -15.22 1.79
N GLN A 226 9.41 -16.29 1.11
CA GLN A 226 10.79 -16.58 0.77
C GLN A 226 11.30 -15.57 -0.27
N LYS A 227 11.88 -14.46 0.21
CA LYS A 227 12.70 -13.55 -0.63
C LYS A 227 13.70 -14.42 -1.40
N SER A 228 13.83 -14.20 -2.71
CA SER A 228 14.91 -14.82 -3.48
C SER A 228 16.26 -14.51 -2.81
N GLY A 229 17.23 -15.43 -2.84
CA GLY A 229 18.46 -15.31 -2.04
C GLY A 229 19.08 -13.93 -2.11
N SER A 230 19.37 -13.46 -3.33
CA SER A 230 19.86 -12.11 -3.64
C SER A 230 19.07 -10.97 -2.96
N GLN A 231 17.75 -11.09 -2.82
CA GLN A 231 16.92 -10.09 -2.16
C GLN A 231 16.86 -10.26 -0.62
N LYS A 232 17.01 -11.47 -0.04
CA LYS A 232 17.28 -11.57 1.42
C LYS A 232 18.62 -10.88 1.70
N HIS A 233 19.67 -11.25 0.97
CA HIS A 233 21.04 -10.77 1.16
C HIS A 233 21.08 -9.23 1.10
N ALA A 234 20.48 -8.63 0.06
CA ALA A 234 20.39 -7.18 -0.09
C ALA A 234 19.58 -6.46 1.01
N THR A 235 18.55 -7.10 1.60
CA THR A 235 17.81 -6.51 2.74
C THR A 235 18.49 -6.74 4.11
N ALA A 236 19.51 -7.58 4.15
CA ALA A 236 20.41 -7.85 5.27
C ALA A 236 21.80 -7.17 5.11
N PHE A 237 22.04 -6.50 3.98
CA PHE A 237 23.29 -5.85 3.60
C PHE A 237 24.51 -6.78 3.47
N VAL A 238 24.28 -8.05 3.15
CA VAL A 238 25.30 -9.10 2.98
C VAL A 238 25.45 -9.58 1.53
N GLU A 239 24.95 -8.80 0.57
CA GLU A 239 25.17 -9.04 -0.86
C GLU A 239 26.67 -9.15 -1.20
N TYR A 240 27.00 -10.11 -2.07
CA TYR A 240 28.38 -10.45 -2.47
C TYR A 240 29.30 -10.98 -1.33
N LEU A 241 28.81 -11.15 -0.09
CA LEU A 241 29.61 -11.73 1.00
C LEU A 241 29.48 -13.27 1.11
N ASN A 242 28.53 -13.86 0.37
CA ASN A 242 28.33 -15.32 0.34
C ASN A 242 29.35 -16.00 -0.59
N GLY A 243 30.10 -16.98 -0.08
CA GLY A 243 31.13 -17.71 -0.83
C GLY A 243 32.22 -16.80 -1.41
N SER A 244 32.70 -17.14 -2.60
CA SER A 244 33.81 -16.45 -3.27
C SER A 244 33.48 -15.04 -3.80
N LEU A 245 32.22 -14.58 -3.80
CA LEU A 245 31.80 -13.42 -4.59
C LEU A 245 32.55 -12.11 -4.29
N LEU A 246 32.93 -11.84 -3.02
CA LEU A 246 33.74 -10.66 -2.69
C LEU A 246 35.18 -10.83 -3.19
N TYR A 247 35.76 -12.02 -2.98
CA TYR A 247 37.10 -12.40 -3.44
C TYR A 247 37.21 -12.31 -4.96
N ASP A 248 36.30 -12.96 -5.70
CA ASP A 248 36.21 -12.91 -7.16
C ASP A 248 36.07 -11.45 -7.64
N GLY A 249 35.26 -10.66 -6.93
CA GLY A 249 35.09 -9.23 -7.15
C GLY A 249 36.36 -8.40 -6.95
N LEU A 250 37.32 -8.83 -6.11
CA LEU A 250 38.64 -8.19 -6.01
C LEU A 250 39.39 -8.33 -7.33
N TYR A 251 39.53 -9.57 -7.82
CA TYR A 251 40.41 -9.94 -8.93
C TYR A 251 39.80 -9.82 -10.33
N ALA A 252 38.47 -9.71 -10.47
CA ALA A 252 37.78 -9.63 -11.77
C ALA A 252 38.22 -8.49 -12.70
N GLU A 253 38.88 -7.46 -12.16
CA GLU A 253 39.44 -6.32 -12.91
C GLU A 253 40.98 -6.28 -12.87
N ASP A 254 41.61 -7.15 -12.07
CA ASP A 254 43.06 -7.18 -11.82
C ASP A 254 43.77 -8.05 -12.86
N ARG A 255 44.12 -7.40 -13.98
CA ARG A 255 44.78 -8.06 -15.12
C ARG A 255 46.25 -8.40 -14.87
N GLU A 256 46.86 -7.96 -13.77
CA GLU A 256 48.28 -8.18 -13.51
C GLU A 256 48.50 -9.47 -12.70
N VAL A 257 47.71 -9.71 -11.65
CA VAL A 257 47.82 -10.95 -10.84
C VAL A 257 47.61 -12.21 -11.68
N ALA A 258 46.69 -12.19 -12.66
CA ALA A 258 46.47 -13.31 -13.57
C ALA A 258 47.69 -13.67 -14.44
N LYS A 259 48.62 -12.73 -14.65
CA LYS A 259 49.91 -13.00 -15.32
C LYS A 259 50.94 -13.54 -14.33
N LEU A 260 51.01 -12.92 -13.14
CA LEU A 260 51.96 -13.28 -12.06
C LEU A 260 51.78 -14.71 -11.55
N ALA A 261 50.60 -15.32 -11.73
CA ALA A 261 50.36 -16.73 -11.48
C ALA A 261 51.28 -17.70 -12.27
N SER A 262 51.97 -17.22 -13.32
CA SER A 262 52.99 -18.01 -14.05
C SER A 262 54.35 -18.09 -13.34
N ILE A 263 54.52 -17.42 -12.19
CA ILE A 263 55.77 -17.42 -11.42
C ILE A 263 55.74 -18.56 -10.37
N PRO A 264 56.79 -19.39 -10.25
CA PRO A 264 56.86 -20.43 -9.24
C PRO A 264 56.61 -19.91 -7.81
N ALA A 265 55.96 -20.73 -6.97
CA ALA A 265 55.45 -20.40 -5.62
C ALA A 265 54.37 -19.30 -5.53
N VAL A 266 54.13 -18.50 -6.57
CA VAL A 266 52.96 -17.60 -6.61
C VAL A 266 51.66 -18.40 -6.76
N GLU A 267 51.69 -19.54 -7.46
CA GLU A 267 50.54 -20.45 -7.56
C GLU A 267 50.11 -20.99 -6.18
N ASP A 268 51.04 -21.50 -5.36
CA ASP A 268 50.75 -21.98 -4.00
C ASP A 268 50.15 -20.88 -3.11
N LEU A 269 50.71 -19.66 -3.21
CA LEU A 269 50.23 -18.48 -2.50
C LEU A 269 48.80 -18.09 -2.91
N LEU A 270 48.44 -18.29 -4.18
CA LEU A 270 47.10 -18.05 -4.72
C LEU A 270 46.10 -19.17 -4.38
N GLN A 271 46.53 -20.37 -3.98
CA GLN A 271 45.63 -21.44 -3.54
C GLN A 271 45.21 -21.32 -2.06
N ALA A 272 46.12 -20.86 -1.18
CA ALA A 272 45.83 -20.79 0.26
C ALA A 272 44.97 -19.57 0.67
N TYR A 273 45.30 -18.40 0.14
CA TYR A 273 44.65 -17.12 0.50
C TYR A 273 43.12 -17.05 0.28
N PRO A 274 42.54 -17.55 -0.84
CA PRO A 274 41.09 -17.47 -1.08
C PRO A 274 40.29 -18.15 0.03
N SER A 275 40.78 -19.29 0.54
CA SER A 275 40.08 -20.07 1.57
C SER A 275 39.89 -19.28 2.87
N TRP A 276 40.91 -18.52 3.29
CA TRP A 276 40.83 -17.67 4.49
C TRP A 276 39.97 -16.42 4.26
N PHE A 277 40.10 -15.77 3.10
CA PHE A 277 39.31 -14.58 2.77
C PHE A 277 37.81 -14.91 2.65
N VAL A 278 37.47 -16.05 2.05
CA VAL A 278 36.08 -16.53 1.96
C VAL A 278 35.54 -16.89 3.34
N LEU A 279 36.31 -17.55 4.20
CA LEU A 279 35.88 -17.85 5.57
C LEU A 279 35.53 -16.59 6.38
N VAL A 280 36.33 -15.52 6.27
CA VAL A 280 36.01 -14.23 6.91
C VAL A 280 34.74 -13.60 6.30
N SER A 281 34.60 -13.65 4.97
CA SER A 281 33.43 -13.13 4.25
C SER A 281 32.14 -13.87 4.62
N GLU A 282 32.18 -15.19 4.73
CA GLU A 282 31.03 -16.03 5.10
C GLU A 282 30.64 -15.87 6.58
N ASN A 283 31.60 -15.69 7.49
CA ASN A 283 31.31 -15.36 8.88
C ASN A 283 30.56 -14.02 8.99
N LEU A 284 31.01 -13.00 8.25
CA LEU A 284 30.32 -11.70 8.18
C LEU A 284 28.93 -11.80 7.52
N TYR A 285 28.80 -12.60 6.46
CA TYR A 285 27.52 -12.89 5.80
C TYR A 285 26.52 -13.53 6.77
N ASN A 286 26.93 -14.56 7.52
CA ASN A 286 26.09 -15.23 8.51
C ASN A 286 25.68 -14.27 9.64
N TYR A 287 26.63 -13.49 10.17
CA TYR A 287 26.34 -12.51 11.22
C TYR A 287 25.35 -11.41 10.76
N GLY A 288 25.50 -10.89 9.53
CA GLY A 288 24.53 -9.93 8.99
C GLY A 288 23.14 -10.53 8.71
N LEU A 289 23.04 -11.84 8.44
CA LEU A 289 21.75 -12.54 8.42
C LEU A 289 21.14 -12.66 9.83
N GLU A 290 21.94 -12.87 10.88
CA GLU A 290 21.43 -12.88 12.26
C GLU A 290 20.91 -11.50 12.69
N GLU A 291 21.64 -10.41 12.41
CA GLU A 291 21.16 -9.05 12.71
C GLU A 291 19.92 -8.67 11.90
N TYR A 292 19.84 -9.12 10.65
CA TYR A 292 18.60 -9.04 9.87
C TYR A 292 17.45 -9.81 10.54
N ASP A 293 17.63 -11.08 10.93
CA ASP A 293 16.56 -11.89 11.50
C ASP A 293 16.14 -11.37 12.89
N LYS A 294 17.07 -10.76 13.66
CA LYS A 294 16.76 -9.97 14.89
C LYS A 294 15.89 -8.75 14.58
N ARG A 295 16.23 -7.97 13.54
CA ARG A 295 15.47 -6.78 13.10
C ARG A 295 14.05 -7.15 12.65
N GLU A 296 13.89 -8.15 11.77
CA GLU A 296 12.57 -8.59 11.31
C GLU A 296 11.72 -9.15 12.47
N ALA A 297 12.34 -9.83 13.44
CA ALA A 297 11.65 -10.30 14.64
C ALA A 297 11.15 -9.14 15.52
N GLU A 298 11.91 -8.05 15.64
CA GLU A 298 11.47 -6.86 16.40
C GLU A 298 10.35 -6.09 15.68
N VAL A 299 10.46 -5.92 14.36
CA VAL A 299 9.37 -5.38 13.51
C VAL A 299 8.08 -6.20 13.66
N SER A 300 8.21 -7.54 13.67
CA SER A 300 7.07 -8.45 13.84
C SER A 300 6.42 -8.34 15.23
N LYS A 301 7.21 -8.17 16.30
CA LYS A 301 6.69 -7.90 17.65
C LYS A 301 5.95 -6.56 17.73
N PHE A 302 6.51 -5.50 17.14
CA PHE A 302 5.89 -4.18 17.09
C PHE A 302 4.51 -4.25 16.42
N TYR A 303 4.42 -4.82 15.21
CA TYR A 303 3.13 -4.93 14.53
C TYR A 303 2.14 -5.82 15.28
N LYS A 304 2.59 -6.91 15.91
CA LYS A 304 1.73 -7.72 16.77
C LYS A 304 1.13 -6.89 17.92
N ARG A 305 1.96 -6.24 18.74
CA ARG A 305 1.49 -5.43 19.90
C ARG A 305 0.63 -4.24 19.45
N PHE A 306 0.94 -3.64 18.30
CA PHE A 306 0.14 -2.58 17.67
C PHE A 306 -1.30 -3.06 17.33
N TYR A 307 -1.43 -4.23 16.69
CA TYR A 307 -2.74 -4.79 16.38
C TYR A 307 -3.49 -5.29 17.63
N GLU A 308 -2.79 -5.80 18.65
CA GLU A 308 -3.38 -6.17 19.93
C GLU A 308 -4.01 -4.95 20.64
N ILE A 309 -3.30 -3.82 20.74
CA ILE A 309 -3.81 -2.55 21.30
C ILE A 309 -5.05 -2.07 20.54
N LEU A 310 -4.96 -1.96 19.21
CA LEU A 310 -6.08 -1.48 18.39
C LEU A 310 -7.31 -2.40 18.45
N THR A 311 -7.10 -3.71 18.53
CA THR A 311 -8.19 -4.69 18.61
C THR A 311 -8.88 -4.64 19.98
N ALA A 312 -8.10 -4.55 21.07
CA ALA A 312 -8.64 -4.41 22.42
C ALA A 312 -9.48 -3.13 22.55
N ASN A 313 -8.96 -1.98 22.11
CA ASN A 313 -9.73 -0.74 22.11
C ASN A 313 -10.98 -0.82 21.24
N GLN A 314 -10.92 -1.42 20.05
CA GLN A 314 -12.11 -1.54 19.21
C GLN A 314 -13.18 -2.45 19.85
N GLN A 315 -12.78 -3.47 20.62
CA GLN A 315 -13.71 -4.31 21.37
C GLN A 315 -14.35 -3.55 22.54
N GLU A 316 -13.55 -2.81 23.32
CA GLU A 316 -14.06 -2.05 24.47
C GLU A 316 -14.92 -0.86 24.05
N SER A 317 -14.51 -0.11 23.01
CA SER A 317 -15.32 0.94 22.39
C SER A 317 -16.69 0.42 21.94
N LYS A 318 -16.74 -0.77 21.32
CA LYS A 318 -18.01 -1.43 20.94
C LYS A 318 -18.84 -1.82 22.16
N ARG A 319 -18.21 -2.31 23.24
CA ARG A 319 -18.88 -2.69 24.49
C ARG A 319 -19.58 -1.47 25.10
N ILE A 320 -18.85 -0.38 25.30
CA ILE A 320 -19.36 0.87 25.88
C ILE A 320 -20.51 1.46 25.03
N ILE A 321 -20.35 1.50 23.70
CA ILE A 321 -21.41 1.96 22.79
C ILE A 321 -22.66 1.07 22.89
N SER A 322 -22.51 -0.26 22.84
CA SER A 322 -23.66 -1.19 22.89
C SER A 322 -24.38 -1.16 24.26
N GLU A 323 -23.65 -0.93 25.35
CA GLU A 323 -24.22 -0.74 26.69
C GLU A 323 -24.98 0.59 26.76
N SER A 324 -24.43 1.68 26.19
CA SER A 324 -25.11 2.98 26.12
C SER A 324 -26.36 2.94 25.23
N GLU A 325 -26.30 2.31 24.06
CA GLU A 325 -27.46 2.07 23.18
C GLU A 325 -28.56 1.30 23.92
N SER A 326 -28.19 0.26 24.68
CA SER A 326 -29.11 -0.55 25.48
C SER A 326 -29.79 0.25 26.60
N TRP A 327 -29.06 1.15 27.27
CA TRP A 327 -29.64 2.07 28.26
C TRP A 327 -30.54 3.13 27.61
N ASN A 328 -30.11 3.69 26.48
CA ASN A 328 -30.86 4.69 25.75
C ASN A 328 -32.21 4.14 25.23
N GLN A 329 -32.23 2.89 24.74
CA GLN A 329 -33.48 2.23 24.35
C GLN A 329 -34.46 2.09 25.54
N ARG A 330 -34.00 1.59 26.69
CA ARG A 330 -34.84 1.50 27.90
C ARG A 330 -35.38 2.87 28.31
N ARG A 331 -34.55 3.91 28.26
CA ARG A 331 -34.91 5.29 28.62
C ARG A 331 -35.96 5.87 27.65
N LEU A 332 -35.92 5.50 26.37
CA LEU A 332 -36.97 5.81 25.40
C LEU A 332 -38.27 5.04 25.69
N ASP A 333 -38.20 3.74 26.00
CA ASP A 333 -39.36 2.91 26.33
C ASP A 333 -40.07 3.44 27.60
N GLU A 334 -39.31 3.89 28.61
CA GLU A 334 -39.80 4.57 29.82
C GLU A 334 -40.41 5.94 29.50
N LEU A 335 -39.83 6.72 28.59
CA LEU A 335 -40.37 8.01 28.13
C LEU A 335 -41.72 7.85 27.41
N TYR A 336 -41.87 6.81 26.58
CA TYR A 336 -43.16 6.50 25.95
C TYR A 336 -44.25 6.04 26.95
N GLN A 337 -43.86 5.61 28.15
CA GLN A 337 -44.78 5.23 29.23
C GLN A 337 -44.98 6.35 30.28
N ALA A 338 -44.32 7.50 30.13
CA ALA A 338 -44.37 8.59 31.11
C ALA A 338 -45.70 9.34 31.08
N GLY A 339 -46.51 9.17 32.14
CA GLY A 339 -47.82 9.82 32.29
C GLY A 339 -47.81 11.29 32.76
N SER A 340 -46.63 11.90 32.98
CA SER A 340 -46.52 13.31 33.41
C SER A 340 -45.24 13.99 32.90
N GLY A 341 -45.30 15.31 32.78
CA GLY A 341 -44.19 16.14 32.29
C GLY A 341 -42.92 16.05 33.14
N ASP A 342 -43.06 16.06 34.47
CA ASP A 342 -41.94 16.00 35.42
C ASP A 342 -41.07 14.74 35.22
N ILE A 343 -41.69 13.61 34.86
CA ILE A 343 -40.97 12.36 34.55
C ILE A 343 -40.22 12.51 33.21
N ALA A 344 -40.83 13.15 32.21
CA ALA A 344 -40.20 13.38 30.92
C ALA A 344 -38.99 14.34 31.03
N GLU A 345 -39.11 15.45 31.78
CA GLU A 345 -38.00 16.37 32.02
C GLU A 345 -36.86 15.67 32.78
N SER A 346 -37.17 14.88 33.82
CA SER A 346 -36.19 14.10 34.57
C SER A 346 -35.43 13.10 33.67
N LYS A 347 -36.15 12.33 32.84
CA LYS A 347 -35.55 11.38 31.89
C LYS A 347 -34.83 12.06 30.72
N GLN A 348 -35.18 13.30 30.38
CA GLN A 348 -34.43 14.13 29.41
C GLN A 348 -33.13 14.67 30.02
N ALA A 349 -33.14 15.08 31.30
CA ALA A 349 -31.95 15.50 32.02
C ALA A 349 -30.96 14.34 32.17
N GLN A 350 -31.44 13.16 32.61
CA GLN A 350 -30.64 11.93 32.69
C GLN A 350 -29.96 11.62 31.34
N GLY A 351 -30.68 11.73 30.23
CA GLY A 351 -30.12 11.48 28.89
C GLY A 351 -28.99 12.42 28.46
N LYS A 352 -28.90 13.62 29.01
CA LYS A 352 -27.76 14.52 28.77
C LYS A 352 -26.53 14.05 29.54
N GLU A 353 -26.74 13.65 30.79
CA GLU A 353 -25.71 13.06 31.65
C GLU A 353 -25.18 11.75 31.05
N ASP A 354 -26.06 10.84 30.63
CA ASP A 354 -25.71 9.56 29.98
C ASP A 354 -24.82 9.78 28.73
N VAL A 355 -25.11 10.81 27.94
CA VAL A 355 -24.35 11.17 26.73
C VAL A 355 -23.01 11.83 27.06
N HIS A 356 -22.94 12.66 28.11
CA HIS A 356 -21.67 13.20 28.61
C HIS A 356 -20.77 12.07 29.13
N GLN A 357 -21.30 11.13 29.90
CA GLN A 357 -20.54 9.98 30.41
C GLN A 357 -20.07 9.05 29.28
N LEU A 358 -20.87 8.84 28.23
CA LEU A 358 -20.44 8.12 27.02
C LEU A 358 -19.28 8.85 26.33
N TRP A 359 -19.35 10.17 26.21
CA TRP A 359 -18.29 10.98 25.60
C TRP A 359 -17.00 10.93 26.42
N ASP A 360 -17.06 11.15 27.74
CA ASP A 360 -15.90 11.07 28.64
C ASP A 360 -15.23 9.69 28.59
N ALA A 361 -16.02 8.60 28.54
CA ALA A 361 -15.51 7.24 28.42
C ALA A 361 -14.79 6.99 27.09
N LEU A 362 -15.35 7.45 25.97
CA LEU A 362 -14.73 7.32 24.65
C LEU A 362 -13.48 8.20 24.49
N MET A 363 -13.48 9.43 25.02
CA MET A 363 -12.30 10.30 25.06
C MET A 363 -11.19 9.69 25.94
N THR A 364 -11.56 9.04 27.05
CA THR A 364 -10.60 8.33 27.91
C THR A 364 -9.95 7.16 27.17
N LEU A 365 -10.72 6.38 26.40
CA LEU A 365 -10.17 5.31 25.55
C LEU A 365 -9.25 5.85 24.44
N GLU A 366 -9.60 6.96 23.79
CA GLU A 366 -8.74 7.60 22.78
C GLU A 366 -7.40 8.06 23.40
N ALA A 367 -7.44 8.70 24.57
CA ALA A 367 -6.24 9.13 25.29
C ALA A 367 -5.35 7.95 25.72
N LEU A 368 -5.95 6.86 26.24
CA LEU A 368 -5.21 5.64 26.61
C LEU A 368 -4.50 5.02 25.40
N VAL A 369 -5.20 4.86 24.27
CA VAL A 369 -4.59 4.31 23.04
C VAL A 369 -3.52 5.21 22.46
N SER A 370 -3.68 6.54 22.53
CA SER A 370 -2.63 7.46 22.11
C SER A 370 -1.34 7.25 22.92
N ASN A 371 -1.47 7.10 24.24
CA ASN A 371 -0.34 6.85 25.14
C ASN A 371 0.30 5.47 24.89
N ASP A 372 -0.51 4.41 24.79
CA ASP A 372 -0.03 3.03 24.53
C ASP A 372 0.74 2.93 23.20
N LEU A 373 0.28 3.64 22.17
CA LEU A 373 0.92 3.70 20.86
C LEU A 373 2.20 4.55 20.86
N GLU A 374 2.25 5.64 21.65
CA GLU A 374 3.46 6.45 21.81
C GLU A 374 4.55 5.69 22.60
N GLU A 375 4.19 5.01 23.70
CA GLU A 375 5.10 4.10 24.41
C GLU A 375 5.63 3.02 23.47
N LEU A 376 4.75 2.33 22.75
CA LEU A 376 5.13 1.26 21.82
C LEU A 376 6.09 1.77 20.73
N LEU A 377 5.86 2.96 20.18
CA LEU A 377 6.72 3.55 19.15
C LEU A 377 8.08 3.98 19.71
N GLN A 378 8.09 4.60 20.90
CA GLN A 378 9.35 4.97 21.58
C GLN A 378 10.18 3.73 21.93
N ASP A 379 9.53 2.67 22.43
CA ASP A 379 10.19 1.45 22.85
C ASP A 379 10.68 0.61 21.65
N PHE A 380 9.91 0.55 20.56
CA PHE A 380 10.36 -0.02 19.29
C PHE A 380 11.56 0.73 18.72
N LYS A 381 11.50 2.08 18.66
CA LYS A 381 12.62 2.88 18.18
C LYS A 381 13.88 2.60 19.00
N ARG A 382 13.78 2.63 20.34
CA ARG A 382 14.90 2.32 21.25
C ARG A 382 15.53 0.95 20.97
N ARG A 383 14.73 -0.06 20.61
CA ARG A 383 15.21 -1.42 20.30
C ARG A 383 15.88 -1.49 18.93
N ILE A 384 15.34 -0.82 17.91
CA ILE A 384 15.99 -0.69 16.59
C ILE A 384 17.29 0.10 16.69
N ASP A 385 17.30 1.24 17.41
CA ASP A 385 18.50 2.06 17.65
C ASP A 385 19.63 1.21 18.28
N VAL A 386 19.29 0.31 19.23
CA VAL A 386 20.25 -0.63 19.84
C VAL A 386 20.74 -1.69 18.84
N ILE A 387 19.84 -2.35 18.10
CA ILE A 387 20.23 -3.38 17.10
C ILE A 387 21.15 -2.76 16.04
N ALA A 388 20.78 -1.60 15.49
CA ALA A 388 21.60 -0.87 14.52
C ALA A 388 22.96 -0.46 15.11
N SER A 389 22.98 0.07 16.34
CA SER A 389 24.22 0.49 17.01
C SER A 389 25.16 -0.67 17.28
N THR A 390 24.64 -1.82 17.76
CA THR A 390 25.43 -3.03 17.97
C THR A 390 25.97 -3.56 16.64
N PHE A 391 25.17 -3.59 15.58
CA PHE A 391 25.63 -4.03 14.25
C PHE A 391 26.74 -3.11 13.72
N ILE A 392 26.56 -1.79 13.77
CA ILE A 392 27.59 -0.79 13.40
C ILE A 392 28.85 -0.99 14.24
N GLU A 393 28.73 -1.20 15.55
CA GLU A 393 29.86 -1.45 16.43
C GLU A 393 30.60 -2.74 16.05
N THR A 394 29.89 -3.83 15.74
CA THR A 394 30.51 -5.09 15.33
C THR A 394 31.22 -4.96 13.98
N ILE A 395 30.68 -4.21 13.02
CA ILE A 395 31.36 -3.92 11.74
C ILE A 395 32.63 -3.07 11.97
N GLN A 396 32.56 -2.01 12.79
CA GLN A 396 33.66 -1.06 12.97
C GLN A 396 34.73 -1.49 13.99
N ARG A 397 34.37 -2.31 15.00
CA ARG A 397 35.26 -2.70 16.11
C ARG A 397 35.61 -4.18 16.13
N THR A 398 34.71 -5.08 15.72
CA THR A 398 34.87 -6.53 15.91
C THR A 398 35.48 -7.21 14.67
N TYR A 399 36.47 -6.54 14.09
CA TYR A 399 37.39 -7.02 13.06
C TYR A 399 36.93 -7.38 11.63
N PRO A 400 35.66 -7.38 11.15
CA PRO A 400 35.31 -8.22 10.00
C PRO A 400 36.00 -7.77 8.70
N PHE A 401 35.98 -6.46 8.43
CA PHE A 401 36.71 -5.86 7.31
C PHE A 401 38.16 -5.50 7.67
N HIS A 402 38.58 -5.53 8.95
CA HIS A 402 40.00 -5.43 9.30
C HIS A 402 40.71 -6.73 8.89
N SER A 403 40.19 -7.90 9.26
CA SER A 403 40.76 -9.19 8.85
C SER A 403 40.82 -9.37 7.32
N CYS A 404 39.84 -8.87 6.56
CA CYS A 404 39.94 -8.84 5.10
C CYS A 404 41.09 -7.95 4.58
N ARG A 405 41.40 -6.83 5.24
CA ARG A 405 42.57 -5.99 4.91
C ARG A 405 43.87 -6.62 5.37
N ASP A 406 43.92 -7.20 6.56
CA ASP A 406 45.11 -7.84 7.13
C ASP A 406 45.56 -9.04 6.26
N LEU A 407 44.61 -9.88 5.83
CA LEU A 407 44.88 -10.97 4.89
C LEU A 407 45.36 -10.45 3.52
N GLU A 408 44.75 -9.37 3.00
CA GLU A 408 45.16 -8.74 1.73
C GLU A 408 46.55 -8.09 1.82
N ASN A 409 46.92 -7.53 2.98
CA ASN A 409 48.26 -7.01 3.26
C ASN A 409 49.28 -8.15 3.34
N GLU A 410 48.99 -9.22 4.09
CA GLU A 410 49.86 -10.41 4.21
C GLU A 410 50.09 -11.07 2.84
N GLN A 411 49.06 -11.14 1.99
CA GLN A 411 49.14 -11.65 0.63
C GLN A 411 50.00 -10.73 -0.27
N HIS A 412 49.86 -9.41 -0.12
CA HIS A 412 50.64 -8.42 -0.86
C HIS A 412 52.13 -8.45 -0.50
N GLU A 413 52.46 -8.53 0.79
CA GLU A 413 53.84 -8.63 1.30
C GLU A 413 54.51 -9.90 0.77
N LYS A 414 53.88 -11.07 0.92
CA LYS A 414 54.41 -12.35 0.40
C LYS A 414 54.57 -12.36 -1.11
N LEU A 415 53.65 -11.75 -1.86
CA LEU A 415 53.77 -11.61 -3.31
C LEU A 415 54.99 -10.76 -3.71
N ILE A 416 55.28 -9.68 -2.98
CA ILE A 416 56.49 -8.88 -3.17
C ILE A 416 57.75 -9.67 -2.79
N GLU A 417 57.74 -10.42 -1.69
CA GLU A 417 58.89 -11.26 -1.28
C GLU A 417 59.24 -12.31 -2.34
N ILE A 418 58.25 -13.07 -2.82
CA ILE A 418 58.44 -14.09 -3.86
C ILE A 418 58.97 -13.45 -5.16
N ILE A 419 58.41 -12.31 -5.57
CA ILE A 419 58.83 -11.66 -6.82
C ILE A 419 60.24 -11.08 -6.70
N ILE A 420 60.61 -10.47 -5.57
CA ILE A 420 61.99 -10.00 -5.33
C ILE A 420 62.98 -11.18 -5.26
N ALA A 421 62.59 -12.32 -4.69
CA ALA A 421 63.42 -13.54 -4.68
C ALA A 421 63.57 -14.15 -6.08
N THR A 422 62.50 -14.13 -6.88
CA THR A 422 62.51 -14.57 -8.29
C THR A 422 63.45 -13.69 -9.12
N MET A 423 63.36 -12.36 -8.98
CA MET A 423 64.23 -11.42 -9.70
C MET A 423 65.71 -11.66 -9.40
N LYS A 424 66.09 -11.83 -8.14
CA LYS A 424 67.50 -12.11 -7.77
C LYS A 424 68.04 -13.37 -8.44
N LYS A 425 67.28 -14.46 -8.45
CA LYS A 425 67.69 -15.70 -9.10
C LYS A 425 67.88 -15.57 -10.62
N LEU A 426 67.14 -14.65 -11.27
CA LEU A 426 67.35 -14.30 -12.68
C LEU A 426 68.58 -13.39 -12.86
N GLU A 427 68.91 -12.53 -11.89
CA GLU A 427 70.15 -11.72 -11.89
C GLU A 427 71.42 -12.55 -11.59
N GLU A 428 71.27 -13.70 -10.91
CA GLU A 428 72.37 -14.54 -10.41
C GLU A 428 72.62 -15.83 -11.23
N GLU A 429 71.89 -16.05 -12.34
CA GLU A 429 71.90 -17.27 -13.19
C GLU A 429 71.62 -18.58 -12.39
N GLU A 430 70.97 -18.49 -11.22
CA GLU A 430 70.66 -19.65 -10.33
C GLU A 430 69.36 -20.41 -10.69
N PHE A 431 68.75 -20.13 -11.84
CA PHE A 431 67.61 -20.91 -12.33
C PHE A 431 68.08 -22.23 -12.98
N GLU A 432 67.35 -23.32 -12.74
CA GLU A 432 67.44 -24.49 -13.61
C GLU A 432 66.98 -24.06 -15.02
N GLU A 433 67.79 -24.33 -16.06
CA GLU A 433 67.53 -23.91 -17.45
C GLU A 433 66.10 -24.28 -17.91
N ASP A 434 65.63 -25.46 -17.46
CA ASP A 434 64.29 -25.98 -17.63
C ASP A 434 63.16 -25.05 -17.16
N VAL A 435 63.38 -24.13 -16.21
CA VAL A 435 62.34 -23.30 -15.59
C VAL A 435 62.34 -21.88 -16.16
N GLU A 436 63.52 -21.31 -16.43
CA GLU A 436 63.61 -19.98 -17.06
C GLU A 436 62.98 -20.00 -18.47
N ASP A 437 63.08 -21.13 -19.19
CA ASP A 437 62.50 -21.28 -20.51
C ASP A 437 60.96 -21.51 -20.53
N LYS A 438 60.34 -21.62 -19.34
CA LYS A 438 58.88 -21.77 -19.17
C LYS A 438 58.16 -20.46 -18.81
N LEU A 439 58.88 -19.38 -18.50
CA LEU A 439 58.29 -18.08 -18.17
C LEU A 439 57.82 -17.33 -19.44
N PRO A 440 56.56 -16.85 -19.50
CA PRO A 440 56.07 -16.08 -20.64
C PRO A 440 56.87 -14.78 -20.88
N ASP A 441 57.11 -14.42 -22.15
CA ASP A 441 57.91 -13.24 -22.52
C ASP A 441 57.39 -11.92 -21.92
N ASP A 442 56.07 -11.78 -21.75
CA ASP A 442 55.49 -10.59 -21.12
C ASP A 442 55.76 -10.54 -19.59
N ILE A 443 55.96 -11.68 -18.94
CA ILE A 443 56.42 -11.77 -17.54
C ILE A 443 57.92 -11.53 -17.45
N ARG A 444 58.74 -12.08 -18.37
CA ARG A 444 60.18 -11.75 -18.46
C ARG A 444 60.39 -10.23 -18.62
N ARG A 445 59.60 -9.57 -19.49
CA ARG A 445 59.60 -8.10 -19.66
C ARG A 445 59.15 -7.35 -18.40
N LEU A 446 58.18 -7.88 -17.65
CA LEU A 446 57.70 -7.25 -16.42
C LEU A 446 58.77 -7.32 -15.31
N LEU A 447 59.44 -8.46 -15.18
CA LEU A 447 60.53 -8.70 -14.23
C LEU A 447 61.81 -7.92 -14.57
N ALA A 448 61.99 -7.44 -15.80
CA ALA A 448 63.20 -6.72 -16.24
C ALA A 448 63.37 -5.31 -15.62
N ASP A 449 62.36 -4.74 -14.97
CA ASP A 449 62.52 -3.56 -14.09
C ASP A 449 61.73 -3.74 -12.79
N LYS A 450 62.49 -3.81 -11.69
CA LYS A 450 61.97 -3.89 -10.33
C LYS A 450 60.95 -2.79 -10.01
N ASN A 451 61.16 -1.57 -10.50
CA ASN A 451 60.29 -0.45 -10.20
C ASN A 451 58.94 -0.61 -10.90
N THR A 452 58.94 -1.01 -12.18
CA THR A 452 57.73 -1.28 -12.96
C THR A 452 56.88 -2.39 -12.34
N ILE A 453 57.46 -3.54 -12.00
CA ILE A 453 56.69 -4.64 -11.42
C ILE A 453 56.19 -4.34 -10.00
N VAL A 454 57.01 -3.74 -9.12
CA VAL A 454 56.56 -3.36 -7.77
C VAL A 454 55.47 -2.29 -7.83
N ASN A 455 55.58 -1.29 -8.72
CA ASN A 455 54.51 -0.31 -8.90
C ASN A 455 53.22 -0.93 -9.43
N ALA A 456 53.30 -1.91 -10.34
CA ALA A 456 52.11 -2.64 -10.83
C ALA A 456 51.41 -3.41 -9.69
N ILE A 457 52.17 -4.13 -8.86
CA ILE A 457 51.65 -4.87 -7.69
C ILE A 457 51.03 -3.91 -6.67
N ASN A 458 51.66 -2.76 -6.40
CA ASN A 458 51.15 -1.75 -5.46
C ASN A 458 49.82 -1.15 -5.94
N VAL A 459 49.70 -0.84 -7.24
CA VAL A 459 48.44 -0.35 -7.84
C VAL A 459 47.34 -1.42 -7.76
N SER A 460 47.69 -2.67 -8.08
CA SER A 460 46.83 -3.85 -7.97
C SER A 460 46.29 -4.05 -6.54
N HIS A 461 47.17 -4.02 -5.53
CA HIS A 461 46.81 -4.08 -4.10
C HIS A 461 45.91 -2.91 -3.66
N HIS A 462 46.25 -1.67 -4.04
CA HIS A 462 45.40 -0.50 -3.75
C HIS A 462 43.99 -0.57 -4.37
N ILE A 463 43.82 -1.26 -5.51
CA ILE A 463 42.50 -1.52 -6.10
C ILE A 463 41.71 -2.52 -5.25
N ARG A 464 42.35 -3.58 -4.75
CA ARG A 464 41.70 -4.59 -3.89
C ARG A 464 41.29 -3.99 -2.54
N LEU A 465 42.18 -3.29 -1.84
CA LEU A 465 41.84 -2.58 -0.59
C LEU A 465 40.64 -1.63 -0.77
N ARG A 466 40.61 -0.82 -1.83
CA ARG A 466 39.48 0.08 -2.13
C ARG A 466 38.15 -0.63 -2.34
N LYS A 467 38.14 -1.88 -2.81
CA LYS A 467 36.92 -2.69 -2.93
C LYS A 467 36.43 -3.18 -1.57
N ILE A 468 37.34 -3.55 -0.67
CA ILE A 468 37.04 -3.89 0.73
C ILE A 468 36.49 -2.66 1.47
N ASP A 469 37.18 -1.52 1.38
CA ASP A 469 36.76 -0.24 1.97
C ASP A 469 35.38 0.21 1.48
N LYS A 470 35.13 0.08 0.16
CA LYS A 470 33.82 0.38 -0.42
C LYS A 470 32.75 -0.57 0.11
N ARG A 471 33.01 -1.88 0.19
CA ARG A 471 32.01 -2.86 0.65
C ARG A 471 31.61 -2.64 2.11
N GLU A 472 32.55 -2.23 2.96
CA GLU A 472 32.28 -1.77 4.32
C GLU A 472 31.46 -0.47 4.32
N SER A 473 31.87 0.52 3.53
CA SER A 473 31.21 1.82 3.43
C SER A 473 29.76 1.71 2.97
N ASP A 474 29.49 0.89 1.95
CA ASP A 474 28.15 0.61 1.45
C ASP A 474 27.29 -0.11 2.51
N MET A 475 27.88 -1.03 3.29
CA MET A 475 27.21 -1.72 4.40
C MET A 475 26.83 -0.76 5.52
N LEU A 476 27.79 0.01 6.04
CA LEU A 476 27.58 1.01 7.08
C LEU A 476 26.58 2.08 6.64
N CYS A 477 26.71 2.61 5.42
CA CYS A 477 25.78 3.58 4.86
C CYS A 477 24.36 3.03 4.76
N ASN A 478 24.18 1.71 4.65
CA ASN A 478 22.87 1.09 4.65
C ASN A 478 22.33 0.80 6.07
N ILE A 479 23.17 0.47 7.04
CA ILE A 479 22.76 0.34 8.46
C ILE A 479 22.38 1.72 9.05
N TYR A 480 23.10 2.78 8.69
CA TYR A 480 22.74 4.18 9.04
C TYR A 480 21.44 4.68 8.37
N LYS A 481 20.74 3.86 7.57
CA LYS A 481 19.41 4.15 6.97
C LYS A 481 18.28 3.29 7.56
N TRP A 482 18.55 2.47 8.57
CA TRP A 482 17.50 1.83 9.40
C TRP A 482 16.81 2.88 10.29
#